data_AF-A0A7S2QH28-F1
#
_entry.id   AF-A0A7S2QH28-F1
#
_cell.length_a   1.000
_cell.length_b   1.000
_cell.length_c   1.000
_cell.angle_alpha   90.00
_cell.angle_beta   90.00
_cell.angle_gamma   90.00
#
_symmetry.space_group_name_H-M   'P 1'
#
loop_
_entity.id
_entity.type
_entity.pdbx_description
1 polymer ?
#
loop_
_entity_poly.entity_id
_entity_poly.type
_entity_poly.pdbx_seq_one_letter_code
_entity_poly.pdbx_strand_id
1 'polypeptide(L)'
;RDRATLIGDAAGYVTKCSGEGIYFAAKSGRMCAQSVVERSEGGTRMITDRDLYDYINKFDAKYGPTYFVLDALQKLFYTSDAARESFVDLCEERYVQQVTFDSYLYKTVQGN
;
A
#
# COMPACT_ATOMS: atom_id res chain seq x y z
N ARG A 1 -8.92 -11.73 25.76
CA ARG A 1 -9.63 -11.69 24.47
C ARG A 1 -8.59 -11.76 23.38
N ASP A 2 -8.91 -12.45 22.30
CA ASP A 2 -7.94 -12.78 21.25
C ASP A 2 -7.39 -11.53 20.58
N ARG A 3 -6.06 -11.41 20.58
CA ARG A 3 -5.33 -10.32 19.92
C ARG A 3 -4.94 -10.81 18.53
N ALA A 4 -5.58 -10.28 17.50
CA ALA A 4 -5.32 -10.67 16.12
C ALA A 4 -5.22 -9.42 15.23
N THR A 5 -4.37 -9.50 14.21
CA THR A 5 -4.30 -8.50 13.15
C THR A 5 -3.96 -9.18 11.83
N LEU A 6 -4.29 -8.53 10.71
CA LEU A 6 -4.17 -9.10 9.38
C LEU A 6 -3.00 -8.46 8.61
N ILE A 7 -2.29 -9.24 7.80
CA ILE A 7 -1.22 -8.73 6.94
C ILE A 7 -1.40 -9.23 5.50
N GLY A 8 -0.72 -8.58 4.56
CA GLY A 8 -0.75 -8.92 3.14
C GLY A 8 -2.16 -8.95 2.55
N ASP A 9 -2.46 -9.97 1.74
CA ASP A 9 -3.75 -10.16 1.09
C ASP A 9 -4.92 -10.14 2.08
N ALA A 10 -4.74 -10.75 3.27
CA ALA A 10 -5.77 -10.78 4.30
C ALA A 10 -6.11 -9.37 4.82
N ALA A 11 -5.17 -8.43 4.74
CA ALA A 11 -5.37 -7.03 5.10
C ALA A 11 -5.81 -6.14 3.92
N GLY A 12 -5.93 -6.69 2.71
CA GLY A 12 -6.21 -5.92 1.50
C GLY A 12 -5.01 -5.12 0.97
N TYR A 13 -3.80 -5.40 1.46
CA TYR A 13 -2.58 -4.68 1.08
C TYR A 13 -1.90 -5.23 -0.18
N VAL A 14 -2.59 -6.04 -0.96
CA VAL A 14 -2.08 -6.49 -2.25
C VAL A 14 -2.93 -5.86 -3.35
N THR A 15 -2.38 -4.79 -3.91
CA THR A 15 -2.97 -4.06 -5.02
C THR A 15 -2.93 -4.91 -6.29
N LYS A 16 -4.03 -4.89 -7.03
CA LYS A 16 -4.08 -5.51 -8.36
C LYS A 16 -3.35 -4.62 -9.38
N CYS A 17 -2.87 -5.21 -10.46
CA CYS A 17 -2.24 -4.54 -11.60
C CYS A 17 -0.77 -4.05 -11.46
N SER A 18 -0.14 -3.98 -10.28
CA SER A 18 1.29 -3.62 -10.19
C SER A 18 2.26 -4.81 -10.25
N GLY A 19 1.77 -6.04 -10.01
CA GLY A 19 2.63 -7.23 -9.90
C GLY A 19 3.46 -7.29 -8.62
N GLU A 20 3.20 -6.42 -7.64
CA GLU A 20 4.01 -6.26 -6.43
C GLU A 20 3.41 -6.91 -5.17
N GLY A 21 2.43 -7.81 -5.33
CA GLY A 21 1.71 -8.38 -4.20
C GLY A 21 2.60 -9.05 -3.15
N ILE A 22 3.61 -9.81 -3.61
CA ILE A 22 4.60 -10.44 -2.72
C ILE A 22 5.36 -9.40 -1.89
N TYR A 23 5.73 -8.27 -2.50
CA TYR A 23 6.45 -7.21 -1.82
C TYR A 23 5.60 -6.58 -0.71
N PHE A 24 4.35 -6.18 -1.01
CA PHE A 24 3.50 -5.54 0.00
C PHE A 24 3.02 -6.51 1.09
N ALA A 25 2.83 -7.80 0.76
CA ALA A 25 2.61 -8.84 1.76
C ALA A 25 3.80 -8.99 2.71
N ALA A 26 5.01 -9.12 2.19
CA ALA A 26 6.22 -9.20 3.01
C ALA A 26 6.45 -7.91 3.81
N LYS A 27 6.19 -6.75 3.21
CA LYS A 27 6.38 -5.44 3.83
C LYS A 27 5.42 -5.20 5.00
N SER A 28 4.13 -5.49 4.80
CA SER A 28 3.11 -5.37 5.86
C SER A 28 3.41 -6.33 7.02
N GLY A 29 3.84 -7.57 6.73
CA GLY A 29 4.30 -8.51 7.76
C GLY A 29 5.48 -7.98 8.57
N ARG A 30 6.51 -7.44 7.90
CA ARG A 30 7.66 -6.82 8.57
C ARG A 30 7.25 -5.64 9.45
N MET A 31 6.41 -4.74 8.95
CA MET A 31 5.95 -3.58 9.71
C MET A 31 5.10 -3.97 10.92
N CYS A 32 4.22 -4.97 10.77
CA CYS A 32 3.46 -5.54 11.88
C CYS A 32 4.38 -6.10 12.96
N ALA A 33 5.39 -6.88 12.59
CA ALA A 33 6.36 -7.43 13.56
C ALA A 33 7.15 -6.32 14.27
N GLN A 34 7.56 -5.28 13.55
CA GLN A 34 8.24 -4.11 14.13
C GLN A 34 7.36 -3.40 15.15
N SER A 35 6.10 -3.11 14.82
CA SER A 35 5.15 -2.51 15.77
C SER A 35 4.91 -3.41 16.98
N VAL A 36 4.83 -4.74 16.83
CA VAL A 36 4.70 -5.66 17.97
C VAL A 36 5.90 -5.54 18.91
N VAL A 37 7.12 -5.54 18.37
CA VAL A 37 8.35 -5.39 19.18
C VAL A 37 8.37 -4.02 19.86
N GLU A 38 8.13 -2.93 19.12
CA GLU A 38 8.11 -1.57 19.66
C GLU A 38 7.07 -1.39 20.78
N ARG A 39 5.83 -1.84 20.55
CA ARG A 39 4.72 -1.67 21.51
C ARG A 39 4.76 -2.63 22.68
N SER A 40 5.50 -3.74 22.54
CA SER A 40 5.86 -4.60 23.67
C SER A 40 7.02 -4.05 24.50
N GLU A 41 7.62 -2.92 24.09
CA GLU A 41 8.81 -2.34 24.71
C GLU A 41 9.98 -3.36 24.75
N GLY A 42 10.14 -4.14 23.68
CA GLY A 42 11.12 -5.22 23.63
C GLY A 42 10.77 -6.43 24.51
N GLY A 43 9.49 -6.59 24.87
CA GLY A 43 8.96 -7.72 25.64
C GLY A 43 8.75 -7.44 27.13
N THR A 44 9.02 -6.23 27.62
CA THR A 44 8.77 -5.83 29.02
C THR A 44 7.28 -5.67 29.31
N ARG A 45 6.47 -5.41 28.26
CA ARG A 45 5.02 -5.23 28.35
C ARG A 45 4.31 -6.13 27.36
N MET A 46 3.17 -6.66 27.80
CA MET A 46 2.25 -7.37 26.92
C MET A 46 1.48 -6.38 26.02
N ILE A 47 1.41 -6.68 24.72
CA ILE A 47 0.68 -5.86 23.74
C ILE A 47 -0.85 -5.92 23.95
N THR A 48 -1.51 -4.83 23.58
CA THR A 48 -2.97 -4.70 23.54
C THR A 48 -3.50 -4.67 22.11
N ASP A 49 -4.81 -4.85 21.92
CA ASP A 49 -5.43 -4.72 20.58
C ASP A 49 -5.16 -3.34 19.96
N ARG A 50 -5.11 -2.28 20.77
CA ARG A 50 -4.79 -0.92 20.31
C ARG A 50 -3.37 -0.79 19.76
N ASP A 51 -2.44 -1.57 20.30
CA ASP A 51 -1.05 -1.56 19.86
C ASP A 51 -0.90 -2.17 18.46
N LEU A 52 -1.79 -3.07 18.07
CA LEU A 52 -1.81 -3.67 16.74
C LEU A 52 -2.27 -2.67 15.65
N TYR A 53 -3.03 -1.63 15.99
CA TYR A 53 -3.40 -0.60 15.01
C TYR A 53 -2.24 0.30 14.58
N ASP A 54 -1.12 0.30 15.32
CA ASP A 54 0.02 1.16 15.05
C ASP A 54 0.64 0.89 13.66
N TYR A 55 0.82 -0.38 13.28
CA TYR A 55 1.38 -0.67 11.95
C TYR A 55 0.37 -0.35 10.84
N ILE A 56 -0.94 -0.51 11.07
CA ILE A 56 -1.98 -0.18 10.09
C ILE A 56 -1.88 1.32 9.77
N ASN A 57 -1.84 2.17 10.80
CA ASN A 57 -1.70 3.61 10.63
C ASN A 57 -0.40 3.97 9.89
N LYS A 58 0.73 3.35 10.26
CA LYS A 58 2.03 3.56 9.61
C LYS A 58 2.02 3.09 8.14
N PHE A 59 1.36 1.98 7.85
CA PHE A 59 1.28 1.39 6.52
C PHE A 59 0.39 2.26 5.62
N ASP A 60 -0.79 2.64 6.09
CA ASP A 60 -1.75 3.45 5.35
C ASP A 60 -1.21 4.87 5.11
N ALA A 61 -0.55 5.48 6.10
CA ALA A 61 0.08 6.78 5.90
C ALA A 61 1.18 6.73 4.83
N LYS A 62 1.88 5.60 4.70
CA LYS A 62 3.00 5.45 3.77
C LYS A 62 2.56 5.04 2.36
N TYR A 63 1.58 4.15 2.26
CA TYR A 63 1.21 3.49 1.00
C TYR A 63 -0.24 3.74 0.59
N GLY A 64 -1.09 4.22 1.50
CA GLY A 64 -2.51 4.50 1.24
C GLY A 64 -2.75 5.40 0.03
N PRO A 65 -2.01 6.53 -0.14
CA PRO A 65 -2.12 7.35 -1.34
C PRO A 65 -1.82 6.57 -2.63
N THR A 66 -0.81 5.70 -2.62
CA THR A 66 -0.47 4.84 -3.76
C THR A 66 -1.61 3.87 -4.07
N TYR A 67 -2.19 3.23 -3.05
CA TYR A 67 -3.34 2.34 -3.24
C TYR A 67 -4.55 3.06 -3.80
N PHE A 68 -4.84 4.27 -3.31
CA PHE A 68 -5.95 5.08 -3.79
C PHE A 68 -5.80 5.42 -5.29
N VAL A 69 -4.60 5.83 -5.70
CA VAL A 69 -4.31 6.09 -7.12
C VAL A 69 -4.48 4.82 -7.94
N LEU A 70 -3.89 3.70 -7.53
CA LEU A 70 -3.98 2.45 -8.28
C LEU A 70 -5.43 1.94 -8.43
N ASP A 71 -6.24 2.06 -7.39
CA ASP A 71 -7.67 1.72 -7.43
C ASP A 71 -8.47 2.64 -8.36
N ALA A 72 -8.16 3.94 -8.36
CA ALA A 72 -8.76 4.90 -9.30
C ALA A 72 -8.40 4.59 -10.76
N LEU A 73 -7.12 4.28 -11.04
CA LEU A 73 -6.70 3.89 -12.38
C LEU A 73 -7.40 2.60 -12.83
N GLN A 74 -7.50 1.59 -11.97
CA GLN A 74 -8.26 0.37 -12.27
C GLN A 74 -9.72 0.66 -12.61
N LYS A 75 -10.42 1.44 -11.78
CA LYS A 75 -11.82 1.80 -12.04
C LYS A 75 -11.98 2.49 -13.38
N LEU A 76 -11.09 3.43 -13.70
CA LEU A 76 -11.10 4.15 -14.97
C LEU A 76 -10.91 3.20 -16.17
N PHE A 77 -9.96 2.27 -16.08
CA PHE A 77 -9.74 1.23 -17.09
C PHE A 77 -10.94 0.31 -17.34
N TYR A 78 -11.75 0.03 -16.33
CA TYR A 78 -12.90 -0.89 -16.47
C TYR A 78 -14.22 -0.19 -16.82
N THR A 79 -14.25 1.13 -16.96
CA THR A 79 -15.52 1.89 -17.10
C THR A 79 -16.03 1.98 -18.55
N SER A 80 -15.24 2.47 -19.50
CA SER A 80 -15.66 2.64 -20.89
C SER A 80 -14.46 2.72 -21.84
N ASP A 81 -14.69 2.54 -23.15
CA ASP A 81 -13.62 2.67 -24.14
C ASP A 81 -13.06 4.10 -24.20
N ALA A 82 -13.91 5.12 -24.10
CA ALA A 82 -13.46 6.51 -24.01
C ALA A 82 -12.56 6.76 -22.79
N ALA A 83 -12.88 6.16 -21.63
CA ALA A 83 -12.04 6.26 -20.44
C ALA A 83 -10.69 5.52 -20.62
N ARG A 84 -10.67 4.40 -21.35
CA ARG A 84 -9.44 3.69 -21.70
C ARG A 84 -8.56 4.52 -22.64
N GLU A 85 -9.14 5.15 -23.65
CA GLU A 85 -8.41 6.02 -24.58
C GLU A 85 -7.80 7.23 -23.84
N SER A 86 -8.57 7.90 -22.97
CA SER A 86 -8.03 8.98 -22.13
C SER A 86 -6.93 8.53 -21.18
N PHE A 87 -6.94 7.27 -20.72
CA PHE A 87 -5.84 6.71 -19.94
C PHE A 87 -4.58 6.47 -20.79
N VAL A 88 -4.74 6.04 -22.05
CA VAL A 88 -3.62 5.91 -22.99
C VAL A 88 -2.98 7.28 -23.21
N ASP A 89 -3.77 8.31 -23.43
CA ASP A 89 -3.27 9.69 -23.58
C ASP A 89 -2.52 10.15 -22.33
N LEU A 90 -3.05 9.86 -21.13
CA LEU A 90 -2.37 10.12 -19.85
C LEU A 90 -1.02 9.40 -19.76
N CYS A 91 -0.90 8.18 -20.29
CA CYS A 91 0.36 7.42 -20.30
C CYS A 91 1.40 7.99 -21.26
N GLU A 92 1.01 8.77 -22.26
CA GLU A 92 1.96 9.49 -23.13
C GLU A 92 2.60 10.69 -22.41
N GLU A 93 1.99 11.16 -21.31
CA GLU A 93 2.50 12.28 -20.54
C GLU A 93 3.80 11.90 -19.80
N ARG A 94 4.88 12.63 -20.09
CA ARG A 94 6.21 12.40 -19.52
C ARG A 94 6.23 12.44 -17.99
N TYR A 95 5.42 13.30 -17.39
CA TYR A 95 5.29 13.38 -15.93
C TYR A 95 4.68 12.11 -15.34
N VAL A 96 3.62 11.59 -15.96
CA VAL A 96 2.95 10.33 -15.53
C VAL A 96 3.91 9.16 -15.67
N GLN A 97 4.68 9.10 -16.75
CA GLN A 97 5.73 8.09 -16.93
C GLN A 97 6.77 8.16 -15.81
N GLN A 98 7.27 9.36 -15.49
CA GLN A 98 8.23 9.56 -14.39
C GLN A 98 7.68 9.09 -13.05
N VAL A 99 6.47 9.53 -12.68
CA VAL A 99 5.84 9.13 -11.41
C VAL A 99 5.60 7.62 -11.36
N THR A 100 5.22 7.00 -12.49
CA THR A 100 5.03 5.54 -12.59
C THR A 100 6.35 4.79 -12.40
N PHE A 101 7.40 5.21 -13.11
CA PHE A 101 8.72 4.60 -12.98
C PHE A 101 9.32 4.80 -11.59
N ASP A 102 9.18 5.99 -11.00
CA ASP A 102 9.68 6.27 -9.66
C ASP A 102 8.90 5.50 -8.60
N SER A 103 7.58 5.36 -8.75
CA SER A 103 6.76 4.51 -7.88
C SER A 103 7.17 3.04 -8.00
N TYR A 104 7.51 2.56 -9.21
CA TYR A 104 7.97 1.20 -9.44
C TYR A 104 9.39 0.96 -8.91
N LEU A 105 10.33 1.90 -9.12
CA LEU A 105 11.74 1.74 -8.75
C LEU A 105 11.99 2.05 -7.27
N TYR A 106 11.42 3.13 -6.77
CA TYR A 106 11.72 3.65 -5.44
C TYR A 106 10.62 3.36 -4.40
N LYS A 107 9.46 2.85 -4.83
CA LYS A 107 8.34 2.49 -3.96
C LYS A 107 7.86 3.65 -3.07
N THR A 108 7.99 4.88 -3.58
CA THR A 108 7.56 6.13 -2.95
C THR A 108 6.94 7.02 -4.01
N VAL A 109 5.75 7.57 -3.74
CA VAL A 109 5.16 8.62 -4.58
C VAL A 109 5.72 9.95 -4.07
N GLN A 110 6.68 10.53 -4.78
CA GLN A 110 7.09 11.92 -4.55
C GLN A 110 6.20 12.83 -5.41
N GLY A 111 5.22 13.47 -4.78
CA GLY A 111 4.59 14.66 -5.32
C GLY A 111 5.34 15.88 -4.80
N ASN A 112 5.73 16.78 -5.70
CA ASN A 112 6.11 18.15 -5.31
C ASN A 112 4.89 18.92 -4.81
#